data_AF-A0A7X6I459-F1
#
_entry.id   AF-A0A7X6I459-F1
#
_cell.length_a   1.000
_cell.length_b   1.000
_cell.length_c   1.000
_cell.angle_alpha   90.00
_cell.angle_beta   90.00
_cell.angle_gamma   90.00
#
_symmetry.space_group_name_H-M   'P 1'
#
loop_
_entity.id
_entity.type
_entity.pdbx_description
1 polymer ?
#
loop_
_entity_poly.entity_id
_entity_poly.type
_entity_poly.pdbx_seq_one_letter_code
_entity_poly.pdbx_strand_id
1 'polypeptide(L)'
;MIKRKEFLLYSIAGTLGTVIYFFTRFYSKNLTNSVLLPVIIGQVCAIIFAFFANKFFVFKNTGVGFKKSCKQFFEFCLGRIVVFMIDLGIAHYFVDKYGNFWINIMKLRQINYQHAFFSQPMLHKFIGNPYLLNEFIFTLLSQTIGVIINYVVSKRIVFNIQRKNATEMVYY
;
A
#
# COMPACT_ATOMS: atom_id res chain seq x y z
N MET A 1 5.29 28.10 10.46
CA MET A 1 6.03 26.80 10.42
C MET A 1 5.03 25.64 10.45
N ILE A 2 4.46 25.25 9.31
CA ILE A 2 3.75 23.97 9.22
C ILE A 2 4.83 22.89 9.16
N LYS A 3 4.89 22.12 10.25
CA LYS A 3 6.09 21.40 10.69
C LYS A 3 6.24 20.15 9.82
N ARG A 4 7.47 19.88 9.37
CA ARG A 4 7.90 18.60 8.75
C ARG A 4 7.29 17.34 9.40
N LYS A 5 6.90 17.46 10.69
CA LYS A 5 6.14 16.47 11.46
C LYS A 5 4.86 15.97 10.75
N GLU A 6 4.02 16.84 10.20
CA GLU A 6 2.78 16.40 9.52
C GLU A 6 3.09 15.58 8.28
N PHE A 7 3.99 16.07 7.43
CA PHE A 7 4.49 15.32 6.26
C PHE A 7 5.09 13.96 6.64
N LEU A 8 5.93 13.92 7.69
CA LEU A 8 6.53 12.69 8.20
C LEU A 8 5.46 11.72 8.70
N LEU A 9 4.48 12.19 9.48
CA LEU A 9 3.36 11.40 9.97
C LEU A 9 2.54 10.81 8.82
N TYR A 10 2.25 11.59 7.78
CA TYR A 10 1.54 11.12 6.59
C TYR A 10 2.32 10.04 5.83
N SER A 11 3.61 10.25 5.61
CA SER A 11 4.45 9.26 4.92
C SER A 11 4.61 7.98 5.76
N ILE A 12 4.79 8.11 7.07
CA ILE A 12 4.93 6.97 7.99
C ILE A 12 3.63 6.17 8.07
N ALA A 13 2.47 6.83 8.15
CA ALA A 13 1.17 6.15 8.12
C ALA A 13 0.97 5.38 6.79
N GLY A 14 1.41 5.95 5.67
CA GLY A 14 1.45 5.28 4.37
C GLY A 14 2.30 4.01 4.39
N THR A 15 3.56 4.11 4.82
CA THR A 15 4.49 2.98 4.90
C THR A 15 4.02 1.89 5.86
N LEU A 16 3.52 2.28 7.05
CA LEU A 16 2.96 1.34 8.02
C LEU A 16 1.73 0.63 7.47
N GLY A 17 0.87 1.30 6.70
CA GLY A 17 -0.24 0.66 6.02
C GLY A 17 0.21 -0.46 5.05
N THR A 18 1.34 -0.29 4.38
CA THR A 18 1.93 -1.33 3.52
C THR A 18 2.47 -2.51 4.33
N VAL A 19 3.07 -2.25 5.49
CA VAL A 19 3.51 -3.31 6.42
C VAL A 19 2.30 -4.12 6.90
N ILE A 20 1.24 -3.44 7.36
CA ILE A 20 0.00 -4.09 7.79
C ILE A 20 -0.62 -4.91 6.66
N TYR A 21 -0.63 -4.38 5.42
CA TYR A 21 -1.08 -5.13 4.26
C TYR A 21 -0.34 -6.47 4.10
N PHE A 22 0.99 -6.48 4.16
CA PHE A 22 1.76 -7.73 4.03
C PHE A 22 1.47 -8.70 5.17
N PHE A 23 1.39 -8.21 6.41
CA PHE A 23 1.04 -9.05 7.57
C PHE A 23 -0.34 -9.69 7.41
N THR A 24 -1.37 -8.88 7.09
CA THR A 24 -2.73 -9.36 6.93
C THR A 24 -2.85 -10.30 5.73
N ARG A 25 -2.16 -10.00 4.62
CA ARG A 25 -2.15 -10.84 3.42
C ARG A 25 -1.49 -12.18 3.68
N PHE A 26 -0.35 -12.20 4.38
CA PHE A 26 0.34 -13.43 4.76
C PHE A 26 -0.54 -14.32 5.64
N TYR A 27 -1.29 -13.72 6.57
CA TYR A 27 -2.23 -14.47 7.39
C TYR A 27 -3.42 -14.99 6.58
N SER A 28 -4.06 -14.11 5.79
CA SER A 28 -5.27 -14.44 5.01
C SER A 28 -5.01 -15.46 3.91
N LYS A 29 -3.82 -15.46 3.28
CA LYS A 29 -3.45 -16.45 2.26
C LYS A 29 -3.38 -17.88 2.81
N ASN A 30 -3.14 -18.07 4.11
CA ASN A 30 -3.22 -19.40 4.72
C ASN A 30 -4.65 -19.94 4.82
N LEU A 31 -5.66 -19.06 4.73
CA LEU A 31 -7.07 -19.39 4.91
C LEU A 31 -7.82 -19.55 3.57
N THR A 32 -7.25 -19.08 2.46
CA THR A 32 -7.92 -19.11 1.15
C THR A 32 -6.96 -19.35 0.00
N ASN A 33 -7.40 -20.13 -0.99
CA ASN A 33 -6.66 -20.37 -2.24
C ASN A 33 -6.87 -19.26 -3.27
N SER A 34 -7.81 -18.33 -3.04
CA SER A 34 -8.06 -17.25 -3.98
C SER A 34 -6.91 -16.23 -3.99
N VAL A 35 -6.62 -15.68 -5.17
CA VAL A 35 -5.62 -14.61 -5.32
C VAL A 35 -6.18 -13.26 -4.86
N LEU A 36 -7.47 -13.03 -5.06
CA LEU A 36 -8.11 -11.73 -4.83
C LEU A 36 -8.52 -11.49 -3.36
N LEU A 37 -9.02 -12.50 -2.62
CA LEU A 37 -9.47 -12.26 -1.23
C LEU A 37 -8.37 -11.75 -0.30
N PRO A 38 -7.14 -12.30 -0.32
CA PRO A 38 -6.05 -11.79 0.52
C PRO A 38 -5.68 -10.34 0.20
N VAL A 39 -5.83 -9.93 -1.07
CA VAL A 39 -5.62 -8.54 -1.51
C VAL A 39 -6.69 -7.63 -0.91
N ILE A 40 -7.96 -8.02 -1.03
CA ILE A 40 -9.09 -7.25 -0.49
C ILE A 40 -8.95 -7.08 1.03
N ILE A 41 -8.76 -8.17 1.75
CA ILE A 41 -8.67 -8.17 3.21
C ILE A 41 -7.46 -7.34 3.67
N GLY A 42 -6.29 -7.53 3.03
CA GLY A 42 -5.09 -6.75 3.35
C GLY A 42 -5.28 -5.25 3.16
N GLN A 43 -5.96 -4.84 2.08
CA GLN A 43 -6.17 -3.43 1.77
C GLN A 43 -7.22 -2.80 2.68
N VAL A 44 -8.30 -3.51 3.00
CA VAL A 44 -9.30 -3.06 3.99
C VAL A 44 -8.64 -2.85 5.36
N CYS A 45 -7.83 -3.82 5.83
CA CYS A 45 -7.09 -3.67 7.09
C CYS A 45 -6.10 -2.49 7.05
N ALA A 46 -5.41 -2.26 5.93
CA ALA A 46 -4.51 -1.11 5.78
C ALA A 46 -5.25 0.23 5.85
N ILE A 47 -6.44 0.34 5.25
CA ILE A 47 -7.29 1.54 5.30
C ILE A 47 -7.79 1.78 6.73
N ILE A 48 -8.29 0.73 7.40
CA ILE A 48 -8.74 0.82 8.79
C ILE A 48 -7.59 1.23 9.71
N PHE A 49 -6.41 0.62 9.55
CA PHE A 49 -5.22 0.99 10.32
C PHE A 49 -4.85 2.46 10.09
N ALA A 50 -4.84 2.92 8.84
CA ALA A 50 -4.53 4.31 8.54
C ALA A 50 -5.54 5.29 9.19
N PHE A 51 -6.82 4.91 9.28
CA PHE A 51 -7.81 5.69 10.03
C PHE A 51 -7.46 5.79 11.52
N PHE A 52 -7.15 4.67 12.17
CA PHE A 52 -6.78 4.66 13.59
C PHE A 52 -5.43 5.34 13.86
N ALA A 53 -4.43 5.12 13.01
CA ALA A 53 -3.12 5.75 13.10
C ALA A 53 -3.25 7.27 13.01
N ASN A 54 -4.04 7.77 12.05
CA ASN A 54 -4.33 9.20 11.95
C ASN A 54 -5.05 9.71 13.20
N LYS A 55 -6.07 9.00 13.70
CA LYS A 55 -6.79 9.36 14.93
C LYS A 55 -5.87 9.47 16.16
N PHE A 56 -4.94 8.52 16.35
CA PHE A 56 -4.09 8.46 17.54
C PHE A 56 -2.81 9.30 17.45
N PHE A 57 -2.13 9.32 16.30
CA PHE A 57 -0.82 9.98 16.15
C PHE A 57 -0.92 11.44 15.69
N VAL A 58 -1.90 11.79 14.85
CA VAL A 58 -1.99 13.15 14.27
C VAL A 58 -2.79 14.09 15.15
N PHE A 59 -3.86 13.63 15.81
CA PHE A 59 -4.73 14.51 16.61
C PHE A 59 -4.26 14.79 18.04
N LYS A 60 -3.17 14.16 18.50
CA LYS A 60 -2.72 14.34 19.88
C LYS A 60 -1.90 15.62 20.11
N ASN A 61 -1.45 16.32 19.06
CA ASN A 61 -0.68 17.55 19.22
C ASN A 61 -0.64 18.39 17.94
N THR A 62 -1.49 19.42 17.84
CA THR A 62 -1.25 20.78 17.30
C THR A 62 -2.55 21.37 16.76
N GLY A 63 -2.82 22.64 17.09
CA GLY A 63 -4.03 23.40 16.80
C GLY A 63 -4.30 23.69 15.32
N VAL A 64 -4.37 22.65 14.49
CA VAL A 64 -4.87 22.70 13.12
C VAL A 64 -6.34 22.24 13.16
N GLY A 65 -7.28 23.12 12.81
CA GLY A 65 -8.71 22.87 12.98
C GLY A 65 -9.18 21.55 12.36
N PHE A 66 -10.04 20.82 13.09
CA PHE A 66 -10.62 19.51 12.76
C PHE A 66 -11.05 19.35 11.29
N LYS A 67 -11.56 20.42 10.68
CA LYS A 67 -12.02 20.47 9.28
C LYS A 67 -10.88 20.28 8.26
N LYS A 68 -9.67 20.82 8.50
CA LYS A 68 -8.50 20.66 7.61
C LYS A 68 -7.95 19.23 7.69
N SER A 69 -7.87 18.64 8.88
CA SER A 69 -7.41 17.25 9.06
C SER A 69 -8.39 16.22 8.47
N CYS A 70 -9.70 16.44 8.61
CA CYS A 70 -10.71 15.58 8.01
C CYS A 70 -10.65 15.59 6.47
N LYS A 71 -10.39 16.76 5.87
CA LYS A 71 -10.19 16.87 4.41
C LYS A 71 -8.95 16.11 3.93
N GLN A 72 -7.82 16.26 4.61
CA GLN A 72 -6.58 15.55 4.29
C GLN A 72 -6.74 14.03 4.45
N PHE A 73 -7.51 13.60 5.45
CA PHE A 73 -7.88 12.19 5.63
C PHE A 73 -8.70 11.65 4.45
N PHE A 74 -9.71 12.40 3.99
CA PHE A 74 -10.50 11.98 2.83
C PHE A 74 -9.66 11.91 1.55
N GLU A 75 -8.76 12.86 1.32
CA GLU A 75 -7.81 12.84 0.19
C GLU A 75 -6.87 11.63 0.28
N PHE A 76 -6.41 11.26 1.49
CA PHE A 76 -5.61 10.06 1.72
C PHE A 76 -6.39 8.77 1.46
N CYS A 77 -7.63 8.70 1.97
CA CYS A 77 -8.50 7.53 1.78
C CYS A 77 -8.83 7.31 0.30
N LEU A 78 -9.11 8.39 -0.44
CA LEU A 78 -9.29 8.35 -1.90
C LEU A 78 -8.02 7.84 -2.62
N GLY A 79 -6.84 8.34 -2.25
CA GLY A 79 -5.57 7.84 -2.80
C GLY A 79 -5.39 6.33 -2.59
N ARG A 80 -5.78 5.84 -1.41
CA ARG A 80 -5.76 4.40 -1.09
C ARG A 80 -6.77 3.59 -1.89
N ILE A 81 -7.97 4.11 -2.14
CA ILE A 81 -8.95 3.44 -3.00
C ILE A 81 -8.42 3.30 -4.43
N VAL A 82 -7.73 4.32 -4.96
CA VAL A 82 -7.11 4.24 -6.29
C VAL A 82 -6.01 3.18 -6.32
N VAL A 83 -5.11 3.18 -5.32
CA VAL A 83 -4.06 2.16 -5.19
C VAL A 83 -4.68 0.77 -5.03
N PHE A 84 -5.78 0.65 -4.28
CA PHE A 84 -6.50 -0.60 -4.10
C PHE A 84 -7.06 -1.14 -5.42
N MET A 85 -7.67 -0.29 -6.25
CA MET A 85 -8.17 -0.68 -7.56
C MET A 85 -7.05 -1.09 -8.51
N ILE A 86 -5.91 -0.39 -8.47
CA ILE A 86 -4.72 -0.77 -9.24
C ILE A 86 -4.20 -2.14 -8.78
N ASP A 87 -4.10 -2.37 -7.47
CA ASP A 87 -3.62 -3.64 -6.90
C ASP A 87 -4.53 -4.81 -7.28
N LEU A 88 -5.85 -4.63 -7.17
CA LEU A 88 -6.83 -5.61 -7.65
C LEU A 88 -6.73 -5.85 -9.16
N GLY A 89 -6.56 -4.78 -9.96
CA GLY A 89 -6.39 -4.88 -11.39
C GLY A 89 -5.14 -5.68 -11.77
N ILE A 90 -4.01 -5.41 -11.11
CA ILE A 90 -2.76 -6.15 -11.31
C ILE A 90 -2.97 -7.61 -10.93
N ALA A 91 -3.53 -7.89 -9.75
CA ALA A 91 -3.80 -9.26 -9.31
C ALA A 91 -4.73 -10.01 -10.29
N HIS A 92 -5.82 -9.39 -10.74
CA HIS A 92 -6.74 -10.04 -11.65
C HIS A 92 -6.16 -10.24 -13.06
N TYR A 93 -5.57 -9.21 -13.67
CA TYR A 93 -5.09 -9.31 -15.04
C TYR A 93 -3.75 -10.04 -15.16
N PHE A 94 -2.77 -9.73 -14.31
CA PHE A 94 -1.40 -10.22 -14.46
C PHE A 94 -1.14 -11.53 -13.72
N VAL A 95 -1.90 -11.81 -12.66
CA VAL A 95 -1.74 -13.04 -11.88
C VAL A 95 -2.77 -14.10 -12.26
N ASP A 96 -4.05 -13.73 -12.29
CA ASP A 96 -5.14 -14.69 -12.51
C ASP A 96 -5.38 -14.95 -14.02
N LYS A 97 -5.78 -13.93 -14.78
CA LYS A 97 -6.17 -14.08 -16.19
C LYS A 97 -5.01 -14.35 -17.15
N TYR A 98 -3.92 -13.58 -17.03
CA TYR A 98 -2.74 -13.71 -17.89
C TYR A 98 -1.50 -14.27 -17.15
N GLY A 99 -1.69 -14.93 -16.01
CA GLY A 99 -0.57 -15.46 -15.21
C GLY A 99 0.38 -16.38 -15.99
N ASN A 100 -0.17 -17.27 -16.81
CA ASN A 100 0.65 -18.20 -17.62
C ASN A 100 1.55 -17.49 -18.63
N PHE A 101 1.08 -16.41 -19.24
CA PHE A 101 1.87 -15.60 -20.17
C PHE A 101 3.09 -15.00 -19.46
N TRP A 102 2.88 -14.42 -18.27
CA TRP A 102 3.94 -13.82 -17.47
C TRP A 102 4.91 -14.85 -16.89
N ILE A 103 4.41 -15.99 -16.42
CA ILE A 103 5.24 -17.13 -15.96
C ILE A 103 6.19 -17.60 -17.06
N ASN A 104 5.72 -17.66 -18.30
CA ASN A 104 6.53 -18.08 -19.44
C ASN A 104 7.56 -17.00 -19.83
N ILE A 105 7.15 -15.74 -19.89
CA ILE A 105 8.06 -14.60 -20.18
C ILE A 105 9.20 -14.53 -19.15
N MET A 106 8.85 -14.63 -17.87
CA MET A 106 9.83 -14.58 -16.77
C MET A 106 10.56 -15.91 -16.56
N LYS A 107 10.26 -16.94 -17.38
CA LYS A 107 10.82 -18.31 -17.29
C LYS A 107 10.77 -18.90 -15.87
N LEU A 108 9.72 -18.57 -15.10
CA LEU A 108 9.62 -18.97 -13.68
C LEU A 108 9.59 -20.49 -13.53
N ARG A 109 9.06 -21.22 -14.52
CA ARG A 109 9.05 -22.70 -14.53
C ARG A 109 10.44 -23.34 -14.50
N GLN A 110 11.49 -22.61 -14.90
CA GLN A 110 12.86 -23.11 -14.93
C GLN A 110 13.60 -22.94 -13.59
N ILE A 111 12.97 -22.26 -12.63
CA ILE A 111 13.56 -22.01 -11.31
C ILE A 111 13.46 -23.27 -10.45
N ASN A 112 14.54 -23.59 -9.72
CA ASN A 112 14.54 -24.71 -8.80
C ASN A 112 13.94 -24.32 -7.44
N TYR A 113 12.68 -24.70 -7.24
CA TYR A 113 11.92 -24.45 -6.00
C TYR A 113 12.34 -25.33 -4.80
N GLN A 114 13.19 -26.34 -5.04
CA GLN A 114 13.75 -27.20 -3.98
C GLN A 114 15.02 -26.60 -3.36
N HIS A 115 15.51 -25.46 -3.87
CA HIS A 115 16.65 -24.78 -3.26
C HIS A 115 16.28 -24.26 -1.87
N ALA A 116 17.25 -24.30 -0.93
CA ALA A 116 17.06 -23.92 0.48
C ALA A 116 16.36 -22.56 0.72
N PHE A 117 16.46 -21.63 -0.23
CA PHE A 117 15.79 -20.33 -0.17
C PHE A 117 14.28 -20.44 -0.41
N PHE A 118 13.86 -21.17 -1.44
CA PHE A 118 12.46 -21.37 -1.81
C PHE A 118 11.76 -22.40 -0.92
N SER A 119 12.52 -23.27 -0.25
CA SER A 119 12.01 -24.30 0.66
C SER A 119 11.84 -23.83 2.11
N GLN A 120 12.14 -22.57 2.44
CA GLN A 120 11.89 -22.06 3.79
C GLN A 120 10.38 -22.12 4.11
N PRO A 121 9.95 -22.58 5.30
CA PRO A 121 8.53 -22.82 5.61
C PRO A 121 7.64 -21.59 5.41
N MET A 122 8.15 -20.39 5.69
CA MET A 122 7.44 -19.13 5.44
C MET A 122 7.41 -18.76 3.95
N LEU A 123 8.54 -18.85 3.26
CA LEU A 123 8.66 -18.40 1.88
C LEU A 123 7.99 -19.37 0.89
N HIS A 124 8.04 -20.68 1.15
CA HIS A 124 7.48 -21.72 0.29
C HIS A 124 5.98 -21.48 -0.03
N LYS A 125 5.23 -20.90 0.92
CA LYS A 125 3.81 -20.56 0.73
C LYS A 125 3.56 -19.40 -0.24
N PHE A 126 4.57 -18.59 -0.54
CA PHE A 126 4.47 -17.40 -1.40
C PHE A 126 5.34 -17.50 -2.64
N ILE A 127 6.42 -18.28 -2.63
CA ILE A 127 7.36 -18.40 -3.74
C ILE A 127 7.71 -19.86 -4.08
N GLY A 128 7.04 -20.85 -3.48
CA GLY A 128 7.38 -22.27 -3.64
C GLY A 128 6.94 -22.92 -4.95
N ASN A 129 6.25 -22.20 -5.83
CA ASN A 129 5.96 -22.67 -7.18
C ASN A 129 5.89 -21.49 -8.17
N PRO A 130 5.84 -21.76 -9.50
CA PRO A 130 5.80 -20.70 -10.52
C PRO A 130 4.62 -19.73 -10.40
N TYR A 131 3.45 -20.22 -10.00
CA TYR A 131 2.24 -19.41 -9.88
C TYR A 131 2.29 -18.51 -8.64
N LEU A 132 2.73 -19.05 -7.51
CA LEU A 132 2.94 -18.33 -6.26
C LEU A 132 4.03 -17.27 -6.45
N LEU A 133 5.16 -17.64 -7.07
CA LEU A 133 6.23 -16.70 -7.35
C LEU A 133 5.77 -15.56 -8.28
N ASN A 134 4.96 -15.86 -9.30
CA ASN A 134 4.34 -14.84 -10.15
C ASN A 134 3.43 -13.90 -9.34
N GLU A 135 2.54 -14.46 -8.51
CA GLU A 135 1.69 -13.68 -7.62
C GLU A 135 2.52 -12.76 -6.70
N PHE A 136 3.58 -13.29 -6.11
CA PHE A 136 4.45 -12.57 -5.20
C PHE A 136 5.18 -11.41 -5.90
N ILE A 137 5.74 -11.64 -7.10
CA ILE A 137 6.42 -10.61 -7.89
C ILE A 137 5.45 -9.47 -8.22
N PHE A 138 4.28 -9.76 -8.76
CA PHE A 138 3.30 -8.73 -9.12
C PHE A 138 2.73 -8.01 -7.89
N THR A 139 2.64 -8.70 -6.76
CA THR A 139 2.28 -8.08 -5.49
C THR A 139 3.33 -7.09 -5.02
N LEU A 140 4.62 -7.47 -5.04
CA LEU A 140 5.71 -6.55 -4.69
C LEU A 140 5.74 -5.34 -5.62
N LEU A 141 5.56 -5.55 -6.92
CA LEU A 141 5.48 -4.47 -7.91
C LEU A 141 4.32 -3.53 -7.61
N SER A 142 3.12 -4.07 -7.39
CA SER A 142 1.93 -3.31 -7.05
C SER A 142 2.08 -2.50 -5.76
N GLN A 143 2.62 -3.12 -4.71
CA GLN A 143 2.85 -2.42 -3.43
C GLN A 143 3.94 -1.33 -3.55
N THR A 144 4.95 -1.55 -4.38
CA THR A 144 5.97 -0.53 -4.68
C THR A 144 5.34 0.67 -5.39
N ILE A 145 4.51 0.42 -6.41
CA ILE A 145 3.72 1.46 -7.09
C ILE A 145 2.82 2.19 -6.09
N GLY A 146 2.14 1.45 -5.20
CA GLY A 146 1.28 1.99 -4.16
C GLY A 146 2.02 2.94 -3.21
N VAL A 147 3.23 2.57 -2.78
CA VAL A 147 4.08 3.43 -1.93
C VAL A 147 4.52 4.68 -2.69
N ILE A 148 4.91 4.56 -3.96
CA ILE A 148 5.28 5.71 -4.81
C ILE A 148 4.09 6.66 -4.96
N ILE A 149 2.90 6.14 -5.28
CA ILE A 149 1.67 6.93 -5.41
C ILE A 149 1.37 7.62 -4.08
N ASN A 150 1.42 6.91 -2.96
CA ASN A 150 1.20 7.48 -1.64
C ASN A 150 2.18 8.63 -1.36
N TYR A 151 3.47 8.45 -1.67
CA TYR A 151 4.47 9.50 -1.52
C TYR A 151 4.16 10.73 -2.38
N VAL A 152 3.82 10.54 -3.66
CA VAL A 152 3.47 11.63 -4.59
C VAL A 152 2.22 12.38 -4.12
N VAL A 153 1.18 11.66 -3.67
CA VAL A 153 -0.04 12.23 -3.13
C VAL A 153 0.26 13.02 -1.86
N SER A 154 1.02 12.46 -0.92
CA SER A 154 1.45 13.17 0.30
C SER A 154 2.24 14.44 -0.04
N LYS A 155 3.16 14.37 -1.00
CA LYS A 155 3.94 15.54 -1.45
C LYS A 155 3.03 16.62 -2.02
N ARG A 156 2.10 16.28 -2.93
CA ARG A 156 1.13 17.22 -3.52
C ARG A 156 0.26 17.92 -2.46
N ILE A 157 -0.26 17.17 -1.49
CA ILE A 157 -1.09 17.71 -0.41
C ILE A 157 -0.28 18.74 0.40
N VAL A 158 0.96 18.41 0.77
CA VAL A 158 1.84 19.33 1.52
C VAL A 158 2.16 20.60 0.72
N PHE A 159 2.44 20.48 -0.58
CA PHE A 159 2.66 21.66 -1.43
C PHE A 159 1.43 22.57 -1.49
N ASN A 160 0.24 21.99 -1.58
CA ASN A 160 -1.00 22.76 -1.64
C ASN A 160 -1.28 23.51 -0.32
N ILE A 161 -0.91 22.91 0.81
CA ILE A 161 -0.97 23.54 2.13
C ILE A 161 0.01 24.73 2.20
N GLN A 162 1.26 24.55 1.76
CA GLN A 162 2.26 25.62 1.76
C GLN A 162 1.83 26.82 0.90
N ARG A 163 1.28 26.57 -0.30
CA ARG A 163 0.73 27.62 -1.17
C ARG A 163 -0.37 28.42 -0.47
N LYS A 164 -1.37 27.76 0.12
CA LYS A 164 -2.48 28.45 0.80
C LYS A 164 -1.99 29.37 1.92
N ASN A 165 -1.07 28.90 2.76
CA ASN A 165 -0.55 29.73 3.85
C ASN A 165 0.28 30.91 3.34
N ALA A 166 1.05 30.73 2.25
CA ALA A 166 1.80 31.81 1.64
C ALA A 166 0.87 32.88 1.05
N THR A 167 -0.28 32.49 0.51
CA THR A 167 -1.29 33.44 0.01
C THR A 167 -1.99 34.17 1.15
N GLU A 168 -2.32 33.47 2.25
CA GLU A 168 -2.93 34.08 3.45
C GLU A 168 -2.01 35.11 4.14
N MET A 169 -0.68 34.94 4.10
CA MET A 169 0.28 35.93 4.65
C MET A 169 0.56 37.14 3.74
N VAL A 170 0.05 37.17 2.50
CA VAL A 170 0.16 38.35 1.60
C VAL A 170 -1.03 39.28 1.76
N TYR A 171 -2.13 38.81 2.37
CA TYR A 171 -3.35 39.58 2.61
C TYR A 171 -3.50 40.08 4.06
N TYR A 172 -2.45 39.94 4.88
CA TYR A 172 -2.31 40.53 6.22
C TYR A 172 -0.98 41.28 6.29
#